data_AF-A0A7V7BLM5-F1
#
_entry.id   AF-A0A7V7BLM5-F1
#
_cell.length_a   1.000
_cell.length_b   1.000
_cell.length_c   1.000
_cell.angle_alpha   90.00
_cell.angle_beta   90.00
_cell.angle_gamma   90.00
#
_symmetry.space_group_name_H-M   'P 1'
#
loop_
_entity.id
_entity.type
_entity.pdbx_description
1 polymer ?
#
loop_
_entity_poly.entity_id
_entity_poly.type
_entity_poly.pdbx_seq_one_letter_code
_entity_poly.pdbx_strand_id
1 'polypeptide(L)'
;MFNFSGFVKSLGVVIIIYITASFILGLLQVNNVAVILTVLYILCYMLNGVVAPIWNEETPYFASFISSVTLTFMNMLYAVFVLDIMVFIDPETVNMGLVRNSMISLFMTFLFIKIMARKKKVLKC
;
A
#
# COMPACT_ATOMS: atom_id res chain seq x y z
N MET A 1 21.43 -3.27 0.47
CA MET A 1 21.21 -1.83 0.55
C MET A 1 19.86 -1.48 -0.07
N PHE A 2 19.17 -0.49 0.50
CA PHE A 2 17.88 -0.01 -0.02
C PHE A 2 18.02 0.53 -1.46
N ASN A 3 17.09 0.14 -2.34
CA ASN A 3 17.07 0.54 -3.74
C ASN A 3 15.96 1.58 -3.99
N PHE A 4 16.37 2.84 -4.16
CA PHE A 4 15.45 3.94 -4.42
C PHE A 4 14.66 3.78 -5.73
N SER A 5 15.28 3.25 -6.79
CA SER A 5 14.56 2.95 -8.03
C SER A 5 13.48 1.91 -7.81
N GLY A 6 13.80 0.84 -7.07
CA GLY A 6 12.83 -0.19 -6.69
C GLY A 6 11.67 0.36 -5.85
N PHE A 7 11.97 1.30 -4.95
CA PHE A 7 10.98 2.01 -4.16
C PHE A 7 10.01 2.83 -5.03
N VAL A 8 10.53 3.69 -5.92
CA VAL A 8 9.70 4.52 -6.81
C VAL A 8 8.84 3.66 -7.72
N LYS A 9 9.42 2.59 -8.28
CA LYS A 9 8.66 1.63 -9.06
C LYS A 9 7.51 1.06 -8.23
N SER A 10 7.78 0.65 -6.97
CA SER A 10 6.77 -0.01 -6.11
C SER A 10 5.56 0.87 -5.87
N LEU A 11 5.80 2.15 -5.57
CA LEU A 11 4.76 3.17 -5.44
C LEU A 11 3.98 3.33 -6.75
N GLY A 12 4.68 3.45 -7.87
CA GLY A 12 4.07 3.62 -9.18
C GLY A 12 3.12 2.47 -9.53
N VAL A 13 3.54 1.22 -9.34
CA VAL A 13 2.68 0.04 -9.60
C VAL A 13 1.46 0.02 -8.70
N VAL A 14 1.64 0.30 -7.40
CA VAL A 14 0.52 0.34 -6.46
C VAL A 14 -0.49 1.41 -6.87
N ILE A 15 -0.04 2.61 -7.24
CA ILE A 15 -0.90 3.72 -7.68
C ILE A 15 -1.63 3.38 -8.98
N ILE A 16 -0.93 2.82 -9.98
CA ILE A 16 -1.55 2.43 -11.25
C ILE A 16 -2.66 1.41 -11.01
N ILE A 17 -2.37 0.35 -10.24
CA ILE A 17 -3.37 -0.68 -9.94
C ILE A 17 -4.54 -0.09 -9.14
N TYR A 18 -4.26 0.81 -8.20
CA TYR A 18 -5.30 1.51 -7.45
C TYR A 18 -6.25 2.31 -8.37
N ILE A 19 -5.70 3.06 -9.32
CA ILE A 19 -6.49 3.84 -10.29
C ILE A 19 -7.33 2.90 -11.17
N THR A 20 -6.72 1.83 -11.70
CA THR A 20 -7.43 0.84 -12.52
C THR A 20 -8.57 0.17 -11.74
N ALA A 21 -8.32 -0.24 -10.50
CA ALA A 21 -9.34 -0.85 -9.64
C ALA A 21 -10.47 0.14 -9.33
N SER A 22 -10.14 1.41 -9.07
CA SER A 22 -11.12 2.47 -8.82
C SER A 22 -12.04 2.67 -10.03
N PHE A 23 -11.47 2.67 -11.24
CA PHE A 23 -12.24 2.77 -12.48
C PHE A 23 -13.20 1.58 -12.68
N ILE A 24 -12.72 0.36 -12.44
CA ILE A 24 -13.56 -0.86 -12.53
C ILE A 24 -14.71 -0.81 -11.52
N LEU A 25 -14.46 -0.43 -10.27
CA LEU A 25 -15.51 -0.30 -9.25
C LEU A 25 -16.55 0.77 -9.63
N GLY A 26 -16.10 1.87 -10.26
CA GLY A 26 -16.99 2.89 -10.81
C GLY A 26 -17.89 2.37 -11.92
N LEU A 27 -17.37 1.51 -12.82
CA LEU A 27 -18.17 0.87 -13.88
C LEU A 27 -19.24 -0.07 -13.33
N LEU A 28 -18.97 -0.74 -12.20
CA LEU A 28 -19.90 -1.66 -11.54
C LEU A 28 -21.01 -0.94 -10.75
N GLN A 29 -21.03 0.40 -10.74
CA GLN A 29 -22.03 1.22 -10.05
C GLN A 29 -22.28 0.79 -8.60
N VAL A 30 -21.20 0.50 -7.86
CA VAL A 30 -21.32 0.15 -6.44
C VAL A 30 -21.78 1.39 -5.66
N ASN A 31 -23.04 1.42 -5.24
CA ASN A 31 -23.66 2.60 -4.63
C ASN A 31 -23.20 2.90 -3.19
N ASN A 32 -22.32 2.07 -2.62
CA ASN A 32 -21.82 2.26 -1.26
C ASN A 32 -20.37 2.78 -1.27
N VAL A 33 -20.24 4.10 -1.08
CA VAL A 33 -18.96 4.82 -1.06
C VAL A 33 -18.02 4.27 0.02
N ALA A 34 -18.54 3.94 1.21
CA ALA A 34 -17.72 3.42 2.30
C ALA A 34 -17.10 2.06 1.96
N VAL A 35 -17.85 1.20 1.27
CA VAL A 35 -17.36 -0.11 0.80
C VAL A 35 -16.28 0.07 -0.27
N ILE A 36 -16.49 0.94 -1.25
CA ILE A 36 -15.49 1.23 -2.30
C ILE A 36 -14.18 1.70 -1.67
N LEU A 37 -14.23 2.70 -0.79
CA LEU A 37 -13.04 3.25 -0.15
C LEU A 37 -12.32 2.19 0.68
N THR A 38 -13.05 1.36 1.43
CA THR A 38 -12.47 0.29 2.25
C THR A 38 -11.76 -0.75 1.39
N VAL A 39 -12.37 -1.19 0.29
CA VAL A 39 -11.78 -2.18 -0.63
C VAL A 39 -10.51 -1.63 -1.27
N LEU A 40 -10.57 -0.41 -1.81
CA LEU A 40 -9.43 0.24 -2.46
C LEU A 40 -8.28 0.47 -1.47
N TYR A 41 -8.61 0.88 -0.25
CA TYR A 41 -7.63 1.08 0.81
C TYR A 41 -6.91 -0.22 1.18
N ILE A 42 -7.68 -1.28 1.45
CA ILE A 42 -7.15 -2.61 1.78
C ILE A 42 -6.27 -3.12 0.62
N LEU A 43 -6.76 -3.01 -0.62
CA LEU A 43 -6.02 -3.39 -1.81
C LEU A 43 -4.68 -2.65 -1.93
N CYS A 44 -4.67 -1.33 -1.72
CA CYS A 44 -3.47 -0.50 -1.81
C CYS A 44 -2.36 -0.96 -0.85
N TYR A 45 -2.66 -1.06 0.45
CA TYR A 45 -1.66 -1.37 1.46
C TYR A 45 -1.25 -2.84 1.48
N MET A 46 -2.15 -3.76 1.11
CA MET A 46 -1.78 -5.17 0.94
C MET A 46 -0.88 -5.35 -0.29
N LEU A 47 -1.22 -4.69 -1.40
CA LEU A 47 -0.40 -4.73 -2.62
C LEU A 47 0.98 -4.12 -2.37
N ASN A 48 1.06 -3.00 -1.65
CA ASN A 48 2.35 -2.42 -1.25
C ASN A 48 3.20 -3.44 -0.47
N GLY A 49 2.58 -4.15 0.47
CA GLY A 49 3.25 -5.21 1.24
C GLY A 49 3.81 -6.36 0.39
N VAL A 50 3.30 -6.56 -0.83
CA VAL A 50 3.77 -7.57 -1.78
C VAL A 50 4.77 -6.99 -2.78
N VAL A 51 4.52 -5.80 -3.33
CA VAL A 51 5.34 -5.23 -4.42
C VAL A 51 6.64 -4.63 -3.88
N ALA A 52 6.62 -3.97 -2.72
CA ALA A 52 7.82 -3.41 -2.10
C ALA A 52 8.95 -4.43 -1.89
N PRO A 53 8.71 -5.63 -1.30
CA PRO A 53 9.76 -6.63 -1.13
C PRO A 53 10.25 -7.27 -2.44
N ILE A 54 9.45 -7.26 -3.52
CA ILE A 54 9.89 -7.78 -4.84
C ILE A 54 11.02 -6.92 -5.42
N TRP A 55 10.97 -5.60 -5.20
CA TRP A 55 11.96 -4.68 -5.74
C TRP A 55 13.03 -4.22 -4.75
N ASN A 56 12.88 -4.60 -3.48
CA ASN A 56 13.83 -4.36 -2.40
C ASN A 56 14.05 -5.64 -1.56
N GLU A 57 14.55 -6.71 -2.20
CA GLU A 57 14.73 -8.01 -1.54
C GLU A 57 15.67 -7.96 -0.32
N GLU A 58 16.66 -7.07 -0.34
CA GLU A 58 17.66 -6.94 0.73
C GLU A 58 17.13 -6.17 1.95
N THR A 59 16.15 -5.27 1.76
CA THR A 59 15.57 -4.45 2.84
C THR A 59 14.03 -4.40 2.74
N PRO A 60 13.34 -5.55 2.78
CA PRO A 60 11.95 -5.63 2.37
C PRO A 60 10.98 -4.96 3.35
N TYR A 61 11.20 -5.12 4.66
CA TYR A 61 10.37 -4.51 5.69
C TYR A 61 10.52 -2.98 5.71
N PHE A 62 11.75 -2.49 5.58
CA PHE A 62 12.01 -1.06 5.53
C PHE A 62 11.37 -0.42 4.28
N ALA A 63 11.50 -1.08 3.12
CA ALA A 63 10.86 -0.61 1.89
C ALA A 63 9.33 -0.59 1.99
N SER A 64 8.74 -1.65 2.54
CA SER A 64 7.28 -1.71 2.78
C SER A 64 6.81 -0.59 3.70
N PHE A 65 7.51 -0.39 4.83
CA PHE A 65 7.19 0.67 5.79
C PHE A 65 7.26 2.06 5.17
N ILE A 66 8.39 2.41 4.55
CA ILE A 66 8.55 3.73 3.93
C ILE A 66 7.54 3.94 2.80
N SER A 67 7.27 2.92 1.97
CA SER A 67 6.22 3.04 0.95
C SER A 67 4.84 3.26 1.56
N SER A 68 4.48 2.60 2.66
CA SER A 68 3.19 2.82 3.32
C SER A 68 3.07 4.23 3.89
N VAL A 69 4.15 4.74 4.49
CA VAL A 69 4.20 6.12 5.00
C VAL A 69 4.04 7.10 3.84
N THR A 70 4.78 6.90 2.74
CA THR A 70 4.68 7.76 1.55
C THR A 70 3.29 7.71 0.91
N LEU A 71 2.71 6.53 0.74
CA LEU A 71 1.34 6.38 0.21
C LEU A 71 0.30 7.06 1.10
N THR A 72 0.44 6.94 2.42
CA THR A 72 -0.47 7.61 3.35
C THR A 72 -0.33 9.13 3.23
N PHE A 73 0.90 9.65 3.15
CA PHE A 73 1.15 11.07 2.95
C PHE A 73 0.58 11.58 1.63
N MET A 74 0.81 10.86 0.53
CA MET A 74 0.22 11.21 -0.78
C MET A 74 -1.30 11.22 -0.74
N ASN A 75 -1.92 10.26 -0.04
CA ASN A 75 -3.38 10.24 0.15
C ASN A 75 -3.87 11.47 0.93
N MET A 76 -3.16 11.90 1.98
CA MET A 76 -3.51 13.12 2.72
C MET A 76 -3.40 14.36 1.83
N LEU A 77 -2.32 14.49 1.06
CA LEU A 77 -2.16 15.60 0.12
C LEU A 77 -3.29 15.64 -0.90
N TYR A 78 -3.66 14.49 -1.46
CA TYR A 78 -4.77 14.40 -2.41
C TYR A 78 -6.10 14.79 -1.77
N ALA A 79 -6.39 14.29 -0.56
CA ALA A 79 -7.61 14.61 0.16
C ALA A 79 -7.71 16.12 0.47
N VAL A 80 -6.61 16.78 0.85
CA VAL A 80 -6.59 18.21 1.13
C VAL A 80 -6.67 19.05 -0.15
N PHE A 81 -5.81 18.79 -1.15
CA PHE A 81 -5.70 19.66 -2.32
C PHE A 81 -6.73 19.41 -3.41
N VAL A 82 -7.27 18.19 -3.51
CA VAL A 82 -8.18 17.81 -4.59
C VAL A 82 -9.61 17.67 -4.10
N LEU A 83 -9.81 17.10 -2.91
CA LEU A 83 -11.14 16.85 -2.36
C LEU A 83 -11.58 17.90 -1.33
N ASP A 84 -10.72 18.86 -0.99
CA ASP A 84 -10.96 19.90 0.02
C ASP A 84 -11.39 19.34 1.38
N ILE A 85 -10.83 18.18 1.76
CA ILE A 85 -11.09 17.52 3.03
C ILE A 85 -10.06 18.01 4.05
N MET A 86 -10.51 18.57 5.17
CA MET A 86 -9.64 18.98 6.27
C MET A 86 -9.15 17.79 7.10
N VAL A 87 -8.17 17.05 6.56
CA VAL A 87 -7.60 15.85 7.19
C VAL A 87 -6.76 16.18 8.43
N PHE A 88 -6.18 17.38 8.52
CA PHE A 88 -5.27 17.78 9.60
C PHE A 88 -5.96 18.29 10.87
N ILE A 89 -7.30 18.34 10.90
CA ILE A 89 -8.04 18.76 12.10
C ILE A 89 -7.89 17.74 13.24
N ASP A 90 -7.80 16.45 12.90
CA ASP A 90 -7.70 15.37 13.88
C ASP A 90 -6.38 14.58 13.68
N PRO A 91 -5.28 15.00 14.33
CA PRO A 91 -4.00 14.33 14.22
C PRO A 91 -4.00 12.92 14.83
N GLU A 92 -4.90 12.62 15.77
CA GLU A 92 -4.99 11.31 16.40
C GLU A 92 -5.52 10.27 15.40
N THR A 93 -6.62 10.59 14.72
CA THR A 93 -7.19 9.74 13.66
C THR A 93 -6.18 9.51 12.53
N VAL A 94 -5.44 10.56 12.16
CA VAL A 94 -4.38 10.48 11.15
C VAL A 94 -3.26 9.51 11.57
N ASN A 95 -2.79 9.63 12.81
CA ASN A 95 -1.74 8.76 13.34
C ASN A 95 -2.20 7.30 13.41
N MET A 96 -3.42 7.05 13.90
CA MET A 96 -4.01 5.70 13.89
C MET A 96 -4.08 5.13 12.47
N GLY A 97 -4.45 5.95 11.48
CA GLY A 97 -4.45 5.56 10.07
C GLY A 97 -3.06 5.16 9.57
N LEU A 98 -2.04 5.98 9.85
CA LEU A 98 -0.65 5.73 9.46
C LEU A 98 -0.10 4.43 10.07
N VAL A 99 -0.34 4.23 11.36
CA VAL A 99 0.07 3.02 12.09
C VAL A 99 -0.62 1.80 11.49
N ARG A 100 -1.95 1.85 11.31
CA ARG A 100 -2.73 0.76 10.72
C ARG A 100 -2.23 0.37 9.33
N ASN A 101 -1.93 1.36 8.48
CA ASN A 101 -1.41 1.15 7.12
C ASN A 101 -0.07 0.47 7.11
N SER A 102 0.82 0.97 7.95
CA SER A 102 2.17 0.42 8.11
C SER A 102 2.10 -1.01 8.63
N MET A 103 1.24 -1.29 9.61
CA MET A 103 1.03 -2.66 10.12
C MET A 103 0.52 -3.62 9.06
N ILE A 104 -0.51 -3.23 8.29
CA ILE A 104 -1.08 -4.07 7.23
C ILE A 104 -0.02 -4.41 6.17
N SER A 105 0.72 -3.41 5.70
CA SER A 105 1.76 -3.65 4.69
C SER A 105 2.92 -4.49 5.24
N LEU A 106 3.37 -4.24 6.47
CA LEU A 106 4.43 -5.03 7.10
C LEU A 106 3.99 -6.49 7.33
N PHE A 107 2.74 -6.70 7.75
CA PHE A 107 2.17 -8.04 7.91
C PHE A 107 2.11 -8.77 6.57
N MET A 108 1.65 -8.10 5.50
CA MET A 108 1.65 -8.68 4.16
C MET A 108 3.06 -8.97 3.64
N THR A 109 4.02 -8.09 3.91
CA THR A 109 5.44 -8.33 3.59
C THR A 109 5.98 -9.55 4.32
N PHE A 110 5.66 -9.72 5.61
CA PHE A 110 6.03 -10.91 6.37
C PHE A 110 5.47 -12.19 5.72
N LEU A 111 4.18 -12.21 5.39
CA LEU A 111 3.56 -13.37 4.74
C LEU A 111 4.20 -13.67 3.38
N PHE A 112 4.39 -12.63 2.55
CA PHE A 112 4.98 -12.77 1.23
C PHE A 112 6.40 -13.35 1.28
N ILE A 113 7.26 -12.83 2.16
CA ILE A 113 8.64 -13.33 2.33
C ILE A 113 8.62 -14.79 2.79
N LYS A 114 7.75 -15.16 3.74
CA LYS A 114 7.62 -16.55 4.21
C LYS A 114 7.20 -17.50 3.09
N ILE A 115 6.25 -17.09 2.25
CA ILE A 115 5.79 -17.87 1.09
C ILE A 115 6.93 -18.04 0.07
N MET A 116 7.62 -16.95 -0.27
CA MET A 116 8.75 -16.98 -1.20
C MET A 116 9.90 -17.85 -0.71
N ALA A 117 10.24 -17.77 0.59
CA ALA A 117 11.26 -18.61 1.20
C ALA A 117 10.90 -20.10 1.16
N ARG A 118 9.62 -20.45 1.39
CA ARG A 118 9.13 -21.83 1.23
C ARG A 118 9.23 -22.31 -0.21
N LYS A 119 8.80 -21.51 -1.18
CA LYS A 119 8.91 -21.85 -2.62
C LYS A 119 10.36 -22.08 -3.05
N LYS A 120 11.29 -21.22 -2.63
CA LYS A 120 12.72 -21.38 -2.91
C LYS A 120 13.31 -22.67 -2.30
N LYS A 121 12.81 -23.14 -1.16
CA LYS A 121 13.23 -24.43 -0.57
C LYS A 121 12.69 -25.63 -1.34
N VAL A 122 11.43 -25.60 -1.76
CA VAL A 122 10.80 -26.69 -2.53
C VAL A 122 11.45 -26.87 -3.91
N LEU A 123 11.79 -25.77 -4.60
CA LEU A 123 12.42 -25.80 -5.92
C LEU A 123 13.90 -26.25 -5.93
N LYS A 124 14.53 -26.35 -4.75
CA LYS A 124 15.91 -26.83 -4.60
C LYS A 124 15.99 -28.32 -4.22
N CYS A 125 14.86 -28.97 -3.94
CA CYS A 125 14.74 -30.42 -3.81
C CYS A 125 14.39 -31.03 -5.17
#